data_AF-A0A7S3SS03-F1
#
_entry.id   AF-A0A7S3SS03-F1
#
_cell.length_a   1.000
_cell.length_b   1.000
_cell.length_c   1.000
_cell.angle_alpha   90.00
_cell.angle_beta   90.00
_cell.angle_gamma   90.00
#
_symmetry.space_group_name_H-M   'P 1'
#
loop_
_entity.id
_entity.type
_entity.pdbx_description
1 polymer ?
#
loop_
_entity_poly.entity_id
_entity_poly.type
_entity_poly.pdbx_seq_one_letter_code
_entity_poly.pdbx_strand_id
1 'polypeptide(L)'
;RDAYGANRIVLATDDANAAALCKQGFLGFVCRTLEIDRAKFKSNIFIENRVKEHSEGMLSGSAVAIDALTDIDMLADCDMHVLVLRSAVSRLAYALAFARSGRPTPLISLQWPWGPAYHKKRLNKKIMPRGRGGHSAFDGIRLPMRGHNTPKLG
;
A
#
# COMPACT_ATOMS: atom_id res chain seq x y z
N ARG A 1 -23.92 -8.47 -21.49
CA ARG A 1 -22.47 -8.57 -21.16
C ARG A 1 -22.37 -7.94 -19.79
N ASP A 2 -22.54 -8.76 -18.77
CA ASP A 2 -22.70 -8.27 -17.41
C ASP A 2 -21.29 -8.22 -16.82
N ALA A 3 -20.66 -7.04 -16.95
CA ALA A 3 -19.47 -6.74 -16.16
C ALA A 3 -19.85 -6.99 -14.68
N TYR A 4 -18.93 -7.53 -13.89
CA TYR A 4 -19.10 -7.89 -12.48
C TYR A 4 -19.42 -6.70 -11.55
N GLY A 5 -20.40 -5.85 -11.88
CA GLY A 5 -20.75 -4.60 -11.22
C GLY A 5 -19.75 -3.45 -11.44
N ALA A 6 -18.49 -3.72 -11.79
CA ALA A 6 -17.48 -2.70 -11.99
C ALA A 6 -17.61 -2.03 -13.36
N ASN A 7 -17.82 -0.71 -13.38
CA ASN A 7 -17.89 0.11 -14.60
C ASN A 7 -16.97 1.35 -14.55
N ARG A 8 -16.34 1.59 -13.40
CA ARG A 8 -15.47 2.74 -13.15
C ARG A 8 -14.10 2.26 -12.71
N ILE A 9 -13.07 2.83 -13.30
CA ILE A 9 -11.67 2.56 -12.96
C ILE A 9 -11.11 3.83 -12.34
N VAL A 10 -10.44 3.68 -11.22
CA VAL A 10 -9.67 4.74 -10.57
C VAL A 10 -8.20 4.40 -10.74
N LEU A 11 -7.42 5.32 -11.31
CA LEU A 11 -6.01 5.12 -11.63
C LEU A 11 -5.15 6.18 -10.95
N ALA A 12 -4.26 5.73 -10.07
CA ALA A 12 -3.11 6.50 -9.57
C ALA A 12 -1.84 5.99 -10.26
N THR A 13 -1.12 6.87 -10.94
CA THR A 13 0.09 6.52 -11.70
C THR A 13 1.02 7.71 -11.89
N ASP A 14 2.31 7.45 -11.77
CA ASP A 14 3.41 8.36 -12.11
C ASP A 14 3.75 8.36 -13.61
N ASP A 15 3.20 7.42 -14.39
CA ASP A 15 3.40 7.34 -15.84
C ASP A 15 2.35 8.18 -16.60
N ALA A 16 2.85 9.13 -17.40
CA ALA A 16 2.02 9.98 -18.24
C ALA A 16 1.27 9.20 -19.33
N ASN A 17 1.87 8.12 -19.87
CA ASN A 17 1.24 7.33 -20.92
C ASN A 17 0.05 6.53 -20.36
N ALA A 18 0.23 5.89 -19.19
CA ALA A 18 -0.86 5.21 -18.50
C ALA A 18 -2.03 6.17 -18.17
N ALA A 19 -1.73 7.40 -17.73
CA ALA A 19 -2.75 8.41 -17.48
C ALA A 19 -3.49 8.83 -18.77
N ALA A 20 -2.78 8.99 -19.88
CA ALA A 20 -3.38 9.31 -21.18
C ALA A 20 -4.30 8.18 -21.68
N LEU A 21 -3.88 6.92 -21.55
CA LEU A 21 -4.69 5.76 -21.90
C LEU A 21 -5.96 5.66 -21.03
N CYS A 22 -5.86 5.97 -19.74
CA CYS A 22 -7.03 6.07 -18.87
C CYS A 22 -8.02 7.13 -19.39
N LYS A 23 -7.55 8.33 -19.76
CA LYS A 23 -8.43 9.40 -20.27
C LYS A 23 -9.12 9.04 -21.59
N GLN A 24 -8.47 8.25 -22.44
CA GLN A 24 -9.06 7.79 -23.71
C GLN A 24 -10.23 6.81 -23.50
N GLY A 25 -10.38 6.26 -22.29
CA GLY A 25 -11.33 5.21 -21.98
C GLY A 25 -10.88 3.87 -22.53
N PHE A 26 -11.21 2.79 -21.82
CA PHE A 26 -10.81 1.44 -22.22
C PHE A 26 -11.99 0.49 -22.04
N LEU A 27 -12.32 -0.28 -23.10
CA LEU A 27 -13.29 -1.38 -23.05
C LEU A 27 -14.67 -1.04 -22.41
N GLY A 28 -15.15 0.19 -22.57
CA GLY A 28 -16.43 0.64 -22.01
C GLY A 28 -16.40 1.00 -20.52
N PHE A 29 -15.22 1.03 -19.89
CA PHE A 29 -15.05 1.54 -18.53
C PHE A 29 -14.83 3.05 -18.53
N VAL A 30 -15.39 3.72 -17.51
CA VAL A 30 -15.10 5.13 -17.23
C VAL A 30 -13.88 5.20 -16.32
N CYS A 31 -12.74 5.62 -16.85
CA CYS A 31 -11.52 5.76 -16.06
C CYS A 31 -11.36 7.19 -15.52
N ARG A 32 -10.95 7.30 -14.25
CA ARG A 32 -10.67 8.55 -13.55
C ARG A 32 -9.25 8.50 -13.02
N THR A 33 -8.50 9.56 -13.27
CA THR A 33 -7.14 9.76 -12.75
C THR A 33 -6.97 11.23 -12.41
N LEU A 34 -6.17 11.56 -11.40
CA LEU A 34 -5.90 12.94 -11.04
C LEU A 34 -5.05 13.64 -12.12
N GLU A 35 -5.40 14.88 -12.41
CA GLU A 35 -4.63 15.76 -13.30
C GLU A 35 -3.50 16.42 -12.51
N ILE A 36 -2.43 15.66 -12.33
CA ILE A 36 -1.19 16.14 -11.72
C ILE A 36 -0.09 16.30 -12.76
N ASP A 37 0.75 17.30 -12.59
CA ASP A 37 2.01 17.39 -13.34
C ASP A 37 2.95 16.27 -12.87
N ARG A 38 3.14 15.28 -13.74
CA ARG A 38 3.92 14.07 -13.47
C ARG A 38 5.42 14.28 -13.65
N ALA A 39 5.86 15.41 -14.22
CA ALA A 39 7.27 15.76 -14.26
C ALA A 39 7.87 15.89 -12.85
N LYS A 40 7.03 16.25 -11.86
CA LYS A 40 7.39 16.34 -10.43
C LYS A 40 7.99 15.07 -9.83
N PHE A 41 7.71 13.90 -10.40
CA PHE A 41 8.17 12.60 -9.90
C PHE A 41 9.51 12.14 -10.52
N LYS A 42 9.99 12.82 -11.57
CA LYS A 42 11.22 12.44 -12.30
C LYS A 42 12.50 13.10 -11.78
N SER A 43 12.47 13.66 -10.56
CA SER A 43 13.63 14.34 -9.98
C SER A 43 14.61 13.36 -9.35
N ASN A 44 15.90 13.53 -9.66
CA ASN A 44 17.01 12.82 -9.03
C ASN A 44 17.50 13.52 -7.74
N ILE A 45 16.86 14.62 -7.34
CA ILE A 45 17.25 15.43 -6.19
C ILE A 45 16.47 14.94 -4.96
N PHE A 46 17.17 14.81 -3.83
CA PHE A 46 16.57 14.48 -2.54
C PHE A 46 15.46 15.47 -2.15
N ILE A 47 14.40 14.98 -1.51
CA ILE A 47 13.22 15.77 -1.15
C ILE A 47 13.61 16.94 -0.25
N GLU A 48 14.56 16.75 0.66
CA GLU A 48 15.08 17.77 1.57
C GLU A 48 15.71 18.95 0.82
N ASN A 49 16.33 18.69 -0.33
CA ASN A 49 16.92 19.73 -1.17
C ASN A 49 15.87 20.40 -2.07
N ARG A 50 14.88 19.64 -2.54
CA ARG A 50 13.73 20.20 -3.28
C ARG A 50 12.89 21.17 -2.45
N VAL A 51 12.78 20.93 -1.15
CA VAL A 51 12.08 21.85 -0.22
C VAL A 51 12.89 23.12 0.01
N LYS A 52 14.22 23.07 -0.04
CA LYS A 52 15.10 24.24 0.09
C LYS A 52 15.10 25.10 -1.17
N GLU A 53 15.17 24.48 -2.35
CA GLU A 53 15.08 25.14 -3.67
C GLU A 53 13.70 25.75 -3.97
N HIS A 54 12.73 25.52 -3.08
CA HIS A 54 11.37 26.04 -3.16
C HIS A 54 11.28 27.56 -3.06
N SER A 55 12.31 28.23 -2.54
CA SER A 55 12.40 29.70 -2.58
C SER A 55 12.58 30.25 -4.00
N GLU A 56 12.92 29.42 -4.99
CA GLU A 56 13.32 29.82 -6.34
C GLU A 56 12.33 29.39 -7.44
N GLY A 57 11.13 28.93 -7.08
CA GLY A 57 10.04 28.65 -8.02
C GLY A 57 10.01 27.22 -8.61
N MET A 58 10.87 26.33 -8.11
CA MET A 58 10.86 24.91 -8.48
C MET A 58 9.90 24.11 -7.57
N LEU A 59 9.17 23.17 -8.18
CA LEU A 59 8.07 22.36 -7.63
C LEU A 59 8.21 21.89 -6.17
N SER A 60 7.26 22.32 -5.32
CA SER A 60 7.15 21.96 -3.90
C SER A 60 7.17 20.47 -3.61
N GLY A 61 8.11 20.05 -2.76
CA GLY A 61 8.03 18.74 -2.11
C GLY A 61 6.70 18.53 -1.39
N SER A 62 6.16 19.59 -0.77
CA SER A 62 4.85 19.56 -0.10
C SER A 62 3.69 19.33 -1.08
N ALA A 63 3.75 19.93 -2.26
CA ALA A 63 2.73 19.71 -3.30
C ALA A 63 2.74 18.26 -3.79
N VAL A 64 3.93 17.68 -4.00
CA VAL A 64 4.06 16.26 -4.38
C VAL A 64 3.53 15.33 -3.29
N ALA A 65 3.78 15.66 -2.02
CA ALA A 65 3.27 14.89 -0.89
C ALA A 65 1.73 14.94 -0.83
N ILE A 66 1.12 16.13 -1.03
CA ILE A 66 -0.34 16.29 -1.06
C ILE A 66 -0.95 15.55 -2.25
N ASP A 67 -0.35 15.65 -3.44
CA ASP A 67 -0.79 14.93 -4.64
C ASP A 67 -0.79 13.41 -4.36
N ALA A 68 0.29 12.88 -3.76
CA ALA A 68 0.39 11.47 -3.40
C ALA A 68 -0.61 11.04 -2.31
N LEU A 69 -0.88 11.90 -1.33
CA LEU A 69 -1.90 11.63 -0.30
C LEU A 69 -3.30 11.60 -0.90
N THR A 70 -3.58 12.46 -1.88
CA THR A 70 -4.87 12.48 -2.58
C THR A 70 -5.05 11.21 -3.41
N ASP A 71 -3.99 10.71 -4.06
CA ASP A 71 -4.02 9.40 -4.72
C ASP A 71 -4.31 8.26 -3.74
N ILE A 72 -3.68 8.26 -2.56
CA ILE A 72 -3.92 7.26 -1.51
C ILE A 72 -5.38 7.29 -1.06
N ASP A 73 -5.90 8.49 -0.81
CA ASP A 73 -7.27 8.71 -0.36
C ASP A 73 -8.29 8.22 -1.39
N MET A 74 -8.10 8.63 -2.65
CA MET A 74 -8.94 8.24 -3.79
C MET A 74 -8.92 6.72 -4.01
N LEU A 75 -7.75 6.08 -3.90
CA LEU A 75 -7.65 4.62 -4.03
C LEU A 75 -8.30 3.90 -2.85
N ALA A 76 -8.24 4.45 -1.63
CA ALA A 76 -8.79 3.81 -0.45
C ALA A 76 -10.33 3.75 -0.46
N ASP A 77 -10.99 4.64 -1.20
CA ASP A 77 -12.45 4.69 -1.36
C ASP A 77 -12.98 3.71 -2.42
N CYS A 78 -12.11 2.98 -3.13
CA CYS A 78 -12.54 1.99 -4.12
C CYS A 78 -13.13 0.73 -3.46
N ASP A 79 -14.17 0.16 -4.10
CA ASP A 79 -14.81 -1.09 -3.66
C ASP A 79 -13.92 -2.33 -3.84
N MET A 80 -12.96 -2.26 -4.77
CA MET A 80 -12.02 -3.33 -5.11
C MET A 80 -10.68 -2.71 -5.53
N HIS A 81 -9.60 -3.45 -5.24
CA HIS A 81 -8.23 -3.01 -5.47
C HIS A 81 -7.49 -3.96 -6.40
N VAL A 82 -6.82 -3.41 -7.41
CA VAL A 82 -5.82 -4.12 -8.23
C VAL A 82 -4.49 -3.42 -8.02
N LEU A 83 -3.58 -4.04 -7.27
CA LEU A 83 -2.41 -3.34 -6.72
C LEU A 83 -1.10 -4.13 -6.88
N VAL A 84 -0.01 -3.37 -6.97
CA VAL A 84 1.35 -3.90 -6.79
C VAL A 84 1.81 -3.57 -5.36
N LEU A 85 1.78 -4.56 -4.47
CA LEU A 85 2.08 -4.38 -3.04
C LEU A 85 3.55 -4.14 -2.70
N ARG A 86 4.45 -4.10 -3.70
CA ARG A 86 5.81 -3.58 -3.53
C ARG A 86 5.80 -2.06 -3.30
N SER A 87 4.85 -1.34 -3.88
CA SER A 87 4.72 0.11 -3.70
C SER A 87 4.22 0.44 -2.29
N ALA A 88 4.87 1.40 -1.63
CA ALA A 88 4.42 1.90 -0.33
C ALA A 88 3.04 2.59 -0.45
N VAL A 89 2.79 3.30 -1.56
CA VAL A 89 1.50 3.97 -1.85
C VAL A 89 0.37 2.96 -1.92
N SER A 90 0.54 1.89 -2.70
CA SER A 90 -0.44 0.81 -2.81
C SER A 90 -0.72 0.18 -1.46
N ARG A 91 0.32 -0.01 -0.64
CA ARG A 91 0.13 -0.60 0.68
C ARG A 91 -0.63 0.33 1.62
N LEU A 92 -0.28 1.61 1.65
CA LEU A 92 -0.99 2.58 2.46
C LEU A 92 -2.45 2.73 2.05
N ALA A 93 -2.74 2.78 0.75
CA ALA A 93 -4.11 2.85 0.23
C ALA A 93 -4.96 1.64 0.67
N TYR A 94 -4.44 0.42 0.54
CA TYR A 94 -5.17 -0.77 0.97
C TYR A 94 -5.32 -0.87 2.50
N ALA A 95 -4.31 -0.46 3.27
CA ALA A 95 -4.41 -0.36 4.73
C ALA A 95 -5.47 0.66 5.16
N LEU A 96 -5.55 1.80 4.46
CA LEU A 96 -6.55 2.83 4.71
C LEU A 96 -7.96 2.34 4.35
N ALA A 97 -8.12 1.65 3.21
CA ALA A 97 -9.38 1.01 2.83
C ALA A 97 -9.87 0.00 3.87
N PHE A 98 -8.96 -0.84 4.37
CA PHE A 98 -9.25 -1.78 5.46
C PHE A 98 -9.68 -1.07 6.74
N ALA A 99 -8.98 0.00 7.12
CA ALA A 99 -9.30 0.79 8.30
C ALA A 99 -10.68 1.48 8.18
N ARG A 100 -11.05 1.97 6.99
CA ARG A 100 -12.34 2.63 6.72
C ARG A 100 -13.52 1.67 6.74
N SER A 101 -13.39 0.54 6.06
CA SER A 101 -14.48 -0.41 5.89
C SER A 101 -14.61 -1.39 7.07
N GLY A 102 -13.59 -1.49 7.94
CA GLY A 102 -13.54 -2.44 9.05
C GLY A 102 -13.39 -3.90 8.60
N ARG A 103 -13.18 -4.16 7.30
CA ARG A 103 -13.05 -5.50 6.71
C ARG A 103 -12.09 -5.47 5.51
N PRO A 104 -11.52 -6.61 5.10
CA PRO A 104 -10.72 -6.67 3.87
C PRO A 104 -11.57 -6.32 2.65
N THR A 105 -11.13 -5.35 1.85
CA THR A 105 -11.69 -5.11 0.52
C THR A 105 -11.17 -6.16 -0.46
N PRO A 106 -11.95 -6.54 -1.48
CA PRO A 106 -11.48 -7.39 -2.57
C PRO A 106 -10.16 -6.89 -3.15
N LEU A 107 -9.13 -7.74 -3.14
CA LEU A 107 -7.78 -7.38 -3.59
C LEU A 107 -7.25 -8.40 -4.59
N ILE A 108 -6.85 -7.90 -5.76
CA ILE A 108 -6.00 -8.61 -6.72
C ILE A 108 -4.60 -8.03 -6.59
N SER A 109 -3.68 -8.81 -6.00
CA SER A 109 -2.27 -8.43 -5.95
C SER A 109 -1.51 -9.05 -7.11
N LEU A 110 -0.76 -8.23 -7.85
CA LEU A 110 -0.02 -8.67 -9.03
C LEU A 110 1.37 -9.26 -8.71
N GLN A 111 1.81 -9.24 -7.44
CA GLN A 111 3.19 -9.65 -7.12
C GLN A 111 3.34 -10.36 -5.77
N TRP A 112 2.75 -9.84 -4.70
CA TRP A 112 2.97 -10.33 -3.32
C TRP A 112 1.68 -10.29 -2.52
N PRO A 113 1.40 -11.27 -1.64
CA PRO A 113 0.21 -11.19 -0.78
C PRO A 113 0.34 -10.06 0.24
N TRP A 114 -0.81 -9.56 0.70
CA TRP A 114 -0.88 -8.58 1.78
C TRP A 114 -0.54 -9.23 3.12
N GLY A 115 0.38 -8.64 3.90
CA GLY A 115 0.61 -9.09 5.28
C GLY A 115 1.88 -8.53 5.94
N PRO A 116 1.94 -8.55 7.29
CA PRO A 116 3.08 -8.04 8.07
C PRO A 116 4.35 -8.90 7.94
N ALA A 117 4.27 -10.07 7.31
CA ALA A 117 5.32 -11.09 7.32
C ALA A 117 6.54 -10.79 6.44
N TYR A 118 6.50 -9.77 5.58
CA TYR A 118 7.60 -9.49 4.65
C TYR A 118 8.75 -8.66 5.27
N HIS A 119 8.55 -8.05 6.44
CA HIS A 119 9.61 -7.34 7.15
C HIS A 119 10.51 -8.26 8.00
N LYS A 120 10.07 -9.49 8.32
CA LYS A 120 10.83 -10.40 9.20
C LYS A 120 12.02 -11.10 8.52
N LYS A 121 12.15 -11.07 7.19
CA LYS A 121 13.22 -11.80 6.48
C LYS A 121 14.53 -11.02 6.25
N ARG A 122 14.64 -9.77 6.72
CA ARG A 122 15.90 -8.99 6.62
C ARG A 122 16.66 -8.78 7.93
N LEU A 123 16.09 -9.13 9.08
CA LEU A 123 16.77 -9.00 10.39
C LEU A 123 17.60 -10.23 10.78
N ASN A 124 17.62 -11.30 9.99
CA ASN A 124 18.42 -12.51 10.26
C ASN A 124 19.66 -12.67 9.35
N LYS A 125 20.16 -11.60 8.71
CA LYS A 125 21.47 -11.62 8.07
C LYS A 125 22.45 -10.71 8.83
N LYS A 126 23.30 -11.38 9.63
CA LYS A 126 24.39 -10.89 10.49
C LYS A 126 23.95 -10.42 11.89
N ILE A 127 23.93 -11.35 12.83
CA ILE A 127 24.96 -11.48 13.88
C ILE A 127 25.19 -12.99 14.04
N MET A 128 26.37 -13.48 13.67
CA MET A 128 26.82 -14.80 14.15
C MET A 128 27.27 -14.59 15.60
N PRO A 129 26.64 -15.21 16.61
CA PRO A 129 27.21 -15.24 17.93
C PRO A 129 28.32 -16.29 17.94
N ARG A 130 29.56 -15.83 18.13
CA ARG A 130 30.65 -16.72 18.54
C ARG A 130 30.37 -17.17 19.99
N GLY A 131 29.86 -18.38 20.14
CA GLY A 131 30.19 -19.28 21.25
C GLY A 131 29.57 -19.04 22.64
N ARG A 132 29.33 -20.20 23.28
CA ARG A 132 29.16 -20.49 24.73
C ARG A 132 27.82 -20.14 25.40
N GLY A 133 27.01 -21.20 25.54
CA GLY A 133 26.53 -21.77 26.81
C GLY A 133 25.89 -20.84 27.84
N GLY A 134 24.67 -21.15 28.25
CA GLY A 134 24.08 -20.60 29.47
C GLY A 134 22.56 -20.75 29.52
N HIS A 135 22.08 -21.22 30.67
CA HIS A 135 20.71 -21.60 31.02
C HIS A 135 19.63 -20.52 30.93
N SER A 136 18.39 -20.98 30.67
CA SER A 136 17.10 -20.53 31.25
C SER A 136 16.69 -19.06 30.97
N ALA A 137 15.46 -18.58 31.04
CA ALA A 137 14.12 -19.04 31.38
C ALA A 137 13.21 -17.82 31.07
N PHE A 138 11.92 -18.07 30.76
CA PHE A 138 10.79 -17.14 30.92
C PHE A 138 10.79 -15.88 30.00
N ASP A 139 9.69 -15.35 29.47
CA ASP A 139 8.28 -15.48 29.83
C ASP A 139 7.38 -15.34 28.59
N GLY A 140 6.44 -16.27 28.47
CA GLY A 140 5.35 -16.21 27.51
C GLY A 140 4.26 -15.27 28.02
N ILE A 141 3.96 -14.21 27.29
CA ILE A 141 2.75 -13.41 27.52
C ILE A 141 1.56 -14.20 26.95
N ARG A 142 0.89 -14.87 27.88
CA ARG A 142 -0.40 -15.55 27.73
C ARG A 142 -1.49 -14.48 27.61
N LEU A 143 -2.20 -14.45 26.48
CA LEU A 143 -3.50 -13.79 26.40
C LEU A 143 -4.60 -14.84 26.64
N PRO A 144 -5.57 -14.58 27.52
CA PRO A 144 -6.69 -15.48 27.74
C PRO A 144 -7.71 -15.30 26.62
N MET A 145 -8.48 -16.34 26.32
CA MET A 145 -9.95 -16.29 26.38
C MET A 145 -10.60 -17.57 25.83
N ARG A 146 -11.56 -18.02 26.65
CA ARG A 146 -12.85 -18.67 26.33
C ARG A 146 -12.85 -20.10 25.80
N GLY A 147 -13.49 -20.92 26.63
CA GLY A 147 -13.69 -22.34 26.40
C GLY A 147 -14.77 -22.65 25.39
N HIS A 148 -14.68 -23.89 24.94
CA HIS A 148 -15.81 -24.66 24.44
C HIS A 148 -15.68 -26.06 25.04
N ASN A 149 -16.63 -26.39 25.92
CA ASN A 149 -16.89 -27.77 26.31
C ASN A 149 -17.47 -28.49 25.09
N THR A 150 -16.83 -29.60 24.69
CA THR A 150 -17.44 -30.63 23.85
C THR A 150 -17.62 -31.89 24.68
N PRO A 151 -18.78 -32.56 24.59
CA PRO A 151 -19.04 -33.80 25.34
C PRO A 151 -18.21 -34.96 24.77
N LYS A 152 -17.66 -35.80 25.66
CA LYS A 152 -17.05 -37.08 25.27
C LYS A 152 -18.15 -38.12 25.09
N LEU A 153 -18.21 -38.69 23.91
CA LEU A 153 -18.74 -40.02 23.64
C LEU A 153 -17.61 -41.02 23.89
N GLY A 154 -17.90 -42.11 24.62
CA GLY A 154 -16.98 -43.21 24.91
C GLY A 154 -16.84 -43.47 26.40
#